data_AF-A0A660SPD8-F1
#
_entry.id   AF-A0A660SPD8-F1
#
_cell.length_a   1.000
_cell.length_b   1.000
_cell.length_c   1.000
_cell.angle_alpha   90.00
_cell.angle_beta   90.00
_cell.angle_gamma   90.00
#
_symmetry.space_group_name_H-M   'P 1'
#
loop_
_entity.id
_entity.type
_entity.pdbx_description
1 polymer ?
#
loop_
_entity_poly.entity_id
_entity_poly.type
_entity_poly.pdbx_seq_one_letter_code
_entity_poly.pdbx_strand_id
1 'polypeptide(L)'
;MKSTTYVQFIKGTLLIIFSFILVVVLLNKGLDTTPDYERYRIPEVVKAELSGEKVNAAGNGYLVKGQVTSGDYTLVVLEKAGLRSWWNLDTSGDSPVLMEAVSKTQTSGGEILYNGAIKTERKFHPVGRMSRIYLDGENVEKTGKLNVISYLRAIQNGQVIRYAKKHIVFEGDNVTVWAQNPTSGAEFLRPGLKYKLGEGASIFSKLDFVSLMLALFLGTAALPHVLIRYYTVPSPRDARRSTIVAIAAIGFFYILTLYMGLGAATSGVLDVESSNMAAPLLAKSFGTFLFAIISAIAFATVLGTVSGLIVASSGAVAHDLMDRFAEVKFTDKGKVKAAKFTAVIVGGVAILLGILFKGMNVSFLVGWAFAVAASANLPSIVMMLFWKKTTAQGITYSILVGAISALTLILLSPSMFERYGIDAANAPIPFDNPGIISIPLSFITIIVVSLLTQKKSET
;
A
#
# COMPACT_ATOMS: atom_id res chain seq x y z
N MET A 1 -30.04 12.99 6.28
CA MET A 1 -29.04 12.60 5.27
C MET A 1 -28.33 13.78 4.57
N LYS A 2 -28.93 14.97 4.40
CA LYS A 2 -28.23 16.10 3.77
C LYS A 2 -26.98 16.57 4.55
N SER A 3 -27.04 16.75 5.88
CA SER A 3 -25.89 17.26 6.64
C SER A 3 -24.69 16.30 6.66
N THR A 4 -24.92 15.00 6.72
CA THR A 4 -23.84 13.98 6.69
C THR A 4 -23.10 14.00 5.35
N THR A 5 -23.80 14.23 4.23
CA THR A 5 -23.16 14.31 2.90
C THR A 5 -22.31 15.57 2.76
N TYR A 6 -22.77 16.71 3.26
CA TYR A 6 -21.99 17.95 3.27
C TYR A 6 -20.71 17.83 4.09
N VAL A 7 -20.79 17.21 5.28
CA VAL A 7 -19.60 16.98 6.12
C VAL A 7 -18.57 16.10 5.41
N GLN A 8 -18.99 15.05 4.70
CA GLN A 8 -18.07 14.20 3.93
C GLN A 8 -17.44 14.96 2.76
N PHE A 9 -18.22 15.79 2.06
CA PHE A 9 -17.72 16.63 0.99
C PHE A 9 -16.68 17.65 1.49
N ILE A 10 -16.95 18.30 2.62
CA ILE A 10 -16.01 19.24 3.25
C ILE A 10 -14.71 18.52 3.63
N LYS A 11 -14.79 17.35 4.28
CA LYS A 11 -13.60 16.56 4.66
C LYS A 11 -12.75 16.17 3.45
N GLY A 12 -13.39 15.65 2.39
CA GLY A 12 -12.69 15.30 1.14
C GLY A 12 -12.05 16.52 0.48
N THR A 13 -12.75 17.65 0.45
CA THR A 13 -12.23 18.91 -0.09
C THR A 13 -11.04 19.43 0.70
N LEU A 14 -11.13 19.42 2.05
CA LEU A 14 -10.02 19.81 2.92
C LEU A 14 -8.80 18.92 2.71
N LEU A 15 -8.99 17.60 2.55
CA LEU A 15 -7.89 16.69 2.25
C LEU A 15 -7.17 17.07 0.95
N ILE A 16 -7.92 17.38 -0.11
CA ILE A 16 -7.35 17.82 -1.39
C ILE A 16 -6.61 19.16 -1.24
N ILE A 17 -7.22 20.14 -0.57
CA ILE A 17 -6.62 21.46 -0.36
C ILE A 17 -5.30 21.35 0.42
N PHE A 18 -5.28 20.64 1.54
CA PHE A 18 -4.07 20.53 2.35
C PHE A 18 -3.01 19.64 1.72
N SER A 19 -3.40 18.63 0.94
CA SER A 19 -2.46 17.88 0.10
C SER A 19 -1.85 18.77 -0.99
N PHE A 20 -2.66 19.65 -1.59
CA PHE A 20 -2.17 20.62 -2.57
C PHE A 20 -1.20 21.62 -1.93
N ILE A 21 -1.53 22.18 -0.77
CA ILE A 21 -0.64 23.06 0.00
C ILE A 21 0.68 22.33 0.30
N LEU A 22 0.62 21.08 0.77
CA LEU A 22 1.82 20.27 1.04
C LEU A 22 2.69 20.10 -0.20
N VAL A 23 2.08 19.80 -1.37
CA VAL A 23 2.82 19.70 -2.64
C VAL A 23 3.41 21.04 -3.06
N VAL A 24 2.70 22.15 -2.89
CA VAL A 24 3.24 23.50 -3.18
C VAL A 24 4.43 23.83 -2.29
N VAL A 25 4.34 23.52 -0.99
CA VAL A 25 5.45 23.73 -0.04
C VAL A 25 6.65 22.84 -0.41
N LEU A 26 6.41 21.57 -0.77
CA LEU A 26 7.44 20.66 -1.27
C LEU A 26 8.15 21.22 -2.50
N LEU A 27 7.39 21.68 -3.50
CA LEU A 27 7.94 22.25 -4.74
C LEU A 27 8.71 23.55 -4.47
N ASN A 28 8.25 24.38 -3.53
CA ASN A 28 8.95 25.60 -3.11
C ASN A 28 10.26 25.30 -2.37
N LYS A 29 10.32 24.26 -1.54
CA LYS A 29 11.56 23.82 -0.87
C LYS A 29 12.56 23.23 -1.88
N GLY A 30 12.07 22.46 -2.84
CA GLY A 30 12.91 21.74 -3.80
C GLY A 30 13.46 20.42 -3.26
N LEU A 31 14.53 19.94 -3.89
CA LEU A 31 15.27 18.74 -3.52
C LEU A 31 16.59 19.11 -2.85
N ASP A 32 17.02 18.26 -1.92
CA ASP A 32 18.24 18.41 -1.13
C ASP A 32 18.90 17.03 -1.00
N THR A 33 20.21 16.96 -1.20
CA THR A 33 21.01 15.73 -0.96
C THR A 33 21.24 15.47 0.53
N THR A 34 21.05 16.51 1.35
CA THR A 34 21.19 16.55 2.81
C THR A 34 19.89 17.02 3.46
N PRO A 35 18.88 16.15 3.58
CA PRO A 35 17.59 16.54 4.13
C PRO A 35 17.69 17.20 5.52
N ASP A 36 17.20 18.43 5.60
CA ASP A 36 17.03 19.16 6.86
C ASP A 36 15.74 18.71 7.56
N TYR A 37 15.84 17.59 8.27
CA TYR A 37 14.79 17.05 9.14
C TYR A 37 15.42 16.66 10.48
N GLU A 38 14.81 17.08 11.59
CA GLU A 38 15.36 16.98 12.96
C GLU A 38 15.90 15.58 13.36
N ARG A 39 15.37 14.51 12.76
CA ARG A 39 15.80 13.13 13.05
C ARG A 39 16.60 12.48 11.93
N TYR A 40 16.76 13.15 10.81
CA TYR A 40 17.50 12.61 9.70
C TYR A 40 19.01 12.72 9.96
N ARG A 41 19.72 11.65 9.60
CA ARG A 41 21.18 11.66 9.50
C ARG A 41 21.56 10.99 8.20
N ILE A 42 22.68 11.40 7.64
CA ILE A 42 23.25 10.73 6.47
C ILE A 42 23.83 9.40 6.96
N PRO A 43 23.40 8.25 6.41
CA PRO A 43 23.98 6.96 6.77
C PRO A 43 25.48 6.93 6.46
N GLU A 44 26.25 6.30 7.33
CA GLU A 44 27.70 6.20 7.14
C GLU A 44 28.05 5.29 5.95
N VAL A 45 29.18 5.60 5.30
CA VAL A 45 29.82 4.73 4.31
C VAL A 45 31.26 4.56 4.73
N VAL A 46 31.70 3.31 4.89
CA VAL A 46 33.07 2.98 5.32
C VAL A 46 33.76 2.12 4.28
N LYS A 47 35.07 2.27 4.14
CA LYS A 47 35.87 1.40 3.27
C LYS A 47 35.84 -0.04 3.81
N ALA A 48 35.77 -1.00 2.89
CA ALA A 48 35.88 -2.41 3.19
C ALA A 48 37.22 -2.95 2.67
N GLU A 49 37.83 -3.87 3.39
CA GLU A 49 38.95 -4.66 2.88
C GLU A 49 38.50 -6.10 2.71
N LEU A 50 38.66 -6.61 1.49
CA LEU A 50 38.21 -7.95 1.10
C LEU A 50 39.39 -8.92 1.06
N SER A 51 39.14 -10.16 1.51
CA SER A 51 39.99 -11.31 1.21
C SER A 51 39.11 -12.36 0.54
N GLY A 52 39.22 -12.44 -0.79
CA GLY A 52 38.23 -13.12 -1.62
C GLY A 52 36.87 -12.43 -1.51
N GLU A 53 35.82 -13.20 -1.21
CA GLU A 53 34.44 -12.71 -1.05
C GLU A 53 34.09 -12.30 0.39
N LYS A 54 35.06 -12.37 1.32
CA LYS A 54 34.85 -12.05 2.73
C LYS A 54 35.36 -10.66 3.08
N VAL A 55 34.57 -9.94 3.84
CA VAL A 55 35.00 -8.68 4.47
C VAL A 55 35.85 -9.01 5.69
N ASN A 56 37.12 -8.62 5.67
CA ASN A 56 38.05 -8.86 6.77
C ASN A 56 38.22 -7.63 7.67
N ALA A 57 38.18 -6.43 7.09
CA ALA A 57 38.27 -5.19 7.85
C ALA A 57 37.29 -4.14 7.33
N ALA A 58 36.89 -3.26 8.23
CA ALA A 58 36.06 -2.09 7.95
C ALA A 58 36.76 -0.84 8.52
N GLY A 59 36.66 0.27 7.79
CA GLY A 59 37.22 1.55 8.22
C GLY A 59 36.58 2.09 9.51
N ASN A 60 37.08 3.21 10.02
CA ASN A 60 36.50 3.96 11.15
C ASN A 60 36.37 3.19 12.49
N GLY A 61 37.19 2.17 12.70
CA GLY A 61 37.28 1.42 13.96
C GLY A 61 36.14 0.43 14.21
N TYR A 62 35.44 0.01 13.14
CA TYR A 62 34.43 -1.05 13.22
C TYR A 62 35.08 -2.44 13.21
N LEU A 63 34.56 -3.35 14.03
CA LEU A 63 34.95 -4.76 14.05
C LEU A 63 33.96 -5.58 13.23
N VAL A 64 34.45 -6.36 12.27
CA VAL A 64 33.62 -7.28 11.48
C VAL A 64 33.27 -8.50 12.34
N LYS A 65 31.97 -8.78 12.54
CA LYS A 65 31.47 -9.92 13.32
C LYS A 65 30.99 -11.08 12.46
N GLY A 66 30.54 -10.79 11.24
CA GLY A 66 30.09 -11.81 10.31
C GLY A 66 29.46 -11.21 9.07
N GLN A 67 29.13 -12.08 8.12
CA GLN A 67 28.43 -11.71 6.89
C GLN A 67 27.41 -12.77 6.50
N VAL A 68 26.35 -12.34 5.84
CA VAL A 68 25.26 -13.18 5.32
C VAL A 68 24.87 -12.66 3.94
N THR A 69 24.77 -13.56 2.98
CA THR A 69 24.29 -13.22 1.62
C THR A 69 22.79 -13.54 1.52
N SER A 70 21.99 -12.61 1.01
CA SER A 70 20.54 -12.74 0.84
C SER A 70 20.09 -12.18 -0.52
N GLY A 71 20.03 -13.05 -1.52
CA GLY A 71 19.90 -12.65 -2.93
C GLY A 71 21.11 -11.82 -3.36
N ASP A 72 20.87 -10.69 -4.02
CA ASP A 72 21.94 -9.80 -4.54
C ASP A 72 22.62 -8.92 -3.47
N TYR A 73 22.40 -9.21 -2.18
CA TYR A 73 22.87 -8.38 -1.07
C TYR A 73 23.81 -9.17 -0.17
N THR A 74 25.01 -8.64 0.04
CA THR A 74 25.97 -9.17 1.01
C THR A 74 25.93 -8.27 2.25
N LEU A 75 25.26 -8.77 3.29
CA LEU A 75 25.00 -8.04 4.53
C LEU A 75 26.08 -8.38 5.55
N VAL A 76 26.72 -7.36 6.12
CA VAL A 76 27.85 -7.49 7.05
C VAL A 76 27.47 -6.90 8.40
N VAL A 77 27.76 -7.64 9.46
CA VAL A 77 27.58 -7.20 10.84
C VAL A 77 28.85 -6.54 11.31
N LEU A 78 28.76 -5.25 11.65
CA LEU A 78 29.84 -4.50 12.25
C LEU A 78 29.51 -4.15 13.70
N GLU A 79 30.52 -4.18 14.57
CA GLU A 79 30.39 -3.78 15.97
C GLU A 79 31.31 -2.59 16.27
N LYS A 80 30.77 -1.59 16.98
CA LYS A 80 31.53 -0.45 17.49
C LYS A 80 30.94 0.00 18.81
N ALA A 81 31.80 0.16 19.82
CA ALA A 81 31.40 0.51 21.19
C ALA A 81 30.30 -0.42 21.75
N GLY A 82 30.37 -1.72 21.44
CA GLY A 82 29.40 -2.73 21.90
C GLY A 82 28.07 -2.77 21.15
N LEU A 83 27.85 -1.85 20.20
CA LEU A 83 26.64 -1.83 19.37
C LEU A 83 26.86 -2.56 18.04
N ARG A 84 26.02 -3.55 17.75
CA ARG A 84 26.01 -4.27 16.47
C ARG A 84 25.11 -3.55 15.47
N SER A 85 25.63 -3.29 14.28
CA SER A 85 24.95 -2.61 13.18
C SER A 85 25.11 -3.42 11.89
N TRP A 86 24.14 -3.29 10.99
CA TRP A 86 24.12 -4.02 9.72
C TRP A 86 24.49 -3.09 8.58
N TRP A 87 25.26 -3.62 7.62
CA TRP A 87 25.81 -2.88 6.51
C TRP A 87 25.67 -3.68 5.22
N ASN A 88 25.50 -3.03 4.09
CA ASN A 88 25.50 -3.67 2.78
C ASN A 88 26.84 -3.45 2.11
N LEU A 89 27.48 -4.53 1.65
CA LEU A 89 28.69 -4.45 0.85
C LEU A 89 28.34 -4.06 -0.58
N ASP A 90 28.98 -2.99 -1.05
CA ASP A 90 28.92 -2.54 -2.42
C ASP A 90 30.31 -2.60 -3.04
N THR A 91 30.43 -3.40 -4.10
CA THR A 91 31.66 -3.62 -4.87
C THR A 91 31.56 -3.04 -6.28
N SER A 92 30.54 -2.21 -6.57
CA SER A 92 30.31 -1.65 -7.89
C SER A 92 31.26 -0.50 -8.27
N GLY A 93 31.89 0.14 -7.27
CA GLY A 93 32.87 1.20 -7.47
C GLY A 93 34.33 0.71 -7.51
N ASP A 94 35.27 1.64 -7.67
CA ASP A 94 36.72 1.37 -7.72
C ASP A 94 37.29 0.74 -6.44
N SER A 95 36.58 0.89 -5.31
CA SER A 95 36.94 0.27 -4.05
C SER A 95 35.68 -0.23 -3.33
N PRO A 96 35.73 -1.40 -2.70
CA PRO A 96 34.59 -1.94 -1.98
C PRO A 96 34.28 -1.08 -0.75
N VAL A 97 33.00 -0.81 -0.55
CA VAL A 97 32.50 0.00 0.56
C VAL A 97 31.35 -0.70 1.27
N LEU A 98 31.21 -0.42 2.56
CA LEU A 98 30.06 -0.82 3.36
C LEU A 98 29.16 0.39 3.55
N MET A 99 27.92 0.25 3.09
CA MET A 99 26.87 1.24 3.26
C MET A 99 26.00 0.88 4.46
N GLU A 100 25.85 1.79 5.41
CA GLU A 100 25.07 1.54 6.62
C GLU A 100 23.63 1.19 6.27
N ALA A 101 23.11 0.11 6.86
CA ALA A 101 21.72 -0.29 6.74
C ALA A 101 20.97 0.00 8.03
N VAL A 102 19.64 0.07 7.92
CA VAL A 102 18.77 0.15 9.08
C VAL A 102 18.29 -1.25 9.41
N SER A 103 18.21 -1.62 10.67
CA SER A 103 17.93 -2.99 11.10
C SER A 103 17.05 -3.07 12.33
N LYS A 104 16.27 -4.15 12.39
CA LYS A 104 15.49 -4.58 13.54
C LYS A 104 15.82 -6.04 13.81
N THR A 105 16.42 -6.31 14.95
CA THR A 105 16.81 -7.65 15.40
C THR A 105 15.87 -8.09 16.50
N GLN A 106 15.24 -9.23 16.33
CA GLN A 106 14.57 -9.94 17.41
C GLN A 106 15.54 -11.02 17.90
N THR A 107 16.05 -10.84 19.11
CA THR A 107 17.01 -11.77 19.69
C THR A 107 16.32 -13.07 20.08
N SER A 108 17.10 -14.16 20.14
CA SER A 108 16.64 -15.45 20.68
C SER A 108 16.07 -15.35 22.10
N GLY A 109 16.52 -14.37 22.90
CA GLY A 109 15.99 -14.03 24.22
C GLY A 109 14.67 -13.23 24.20
N GLY A 110 14.14 -12.87 23.04
CA GLY A 110 12.87 -12.15 22.87
C GLY A 110 12.99 -10.62 22.91
N GLU A 111 14.18 -10.07 23.08
CA GLU A 111 14.41 -8.62 23.03
C GLU A 111 14.36 -8.12 21.58
N ILE A 112 13.90 -6.88 21.40
CA ILE A 112 13.86 -6.23 20.08
C ILE A 112 14.85 -5.06 20.07
N LEU A 113 15.92 -5.23 19.30
CA LEU A 113 16.94 -4.22 19.07
C LEU A 113 16.71 -3.51 17.73
N TYR A 114 16.95 -2.21 17.73
CA TYR A 114 16.82 -1.31 16.60
C TYR A 114 18.18 -0.67 16.34
N ASN A 115 18.84 -1.06 15.24
CA ASN A 115 20.26 -0.72 14.98
C ASN A 115 21.18 -1.08 16.16
N GLY A 116 20.97 -2.27 16.74
CA GLY A 116 21.80 -2.78 17.85
C GLY A 116 21.45 -2.25 19.24
N ALA A 117 20.47 -1.36 19.37
CA ALA A 117 20.10 -0.73 20.63
C ALA A 117 18.61 -0.88 20.95
N ILE A 118 18.22 -0.74 22.21
CA ILE A 118 16.79 -0.71 22.57
C ILE A 118 16.10 0.53 22.00
N LYS A 119 14.79 0.44 21.77
CA LYS A 119 14.00 1.49 21.07
C LYS A 119 14.12 2.89 21.71
N THR A 120 14.30 2.96 23.02
CA THR A 120 14.44 4.22 23.78
C THR A 120 15.70 4.99 23.45
N GLU A 121 16.75 4.34 22.95
CA GLU A 121 18.00 4.97 22.53
C GLU A 121 17.92 5.67 21.17
N ARG A 122 16.79 5.52 20.44
CA ARG A 122 16.48 6.26 19.20
C ARG A 122 17.56 6.15 18.10
N LYS A 123 18.27 5.01 18.04
CA LYS A 123 19.24 4.72 16.96
C LYS A 123 18.57 4.38 15.62
N PHE A 124 17.30 4.03 15.64
CA PHE A 124 16.46 3.88 14.45
C PHE A 124 16.06 5.26 13.92
N HIS A 125 16.46 5.56 12.70
CA HIS A 125 16.29 6.87 12.09
C HIS A 125 15.50 6.77 10.78
N PRO A 126 14.78 7.83 10.39
CA PRO A 126 14.08 7.88 9.12
C PRO A 126 15.07 7.89 7.94
N VAL A 127 14.58 7.47 6.79
CA VAL A 127 15.40 7.24 5.61
C VAL A 127 14.84 7.92 4.35
N GLY A 128 15.52 7.68 3.23
CA GLY A 128 15.15 8.18 1.90
C GLY A 128 15.78 9.53 1.61
N ARG A 129 16.59 9.62 0.57
CA ARG A 129 17.22 10.87 0.13
C ARG A 129 17.60 10.79 -1.33
N MET A 130 17.89 11.95 -1.92
CA MET A 130 18.71 12.01 -3.12
C MET A 130 20.19 11.87 -2.72
N SER A 131 20.95 11.00 -3.37
CA SER A 131 22.42 10.97 -3.22
C SER A 131 23.12 11.91 -4.19
N ARG A 132 22.52 12.15 -5.37
CA ARG A 132 23.01 13.05 -6.41
C ARG A 132 21.84 13.76 -7.06
N ILE A 133 21.99 15.03 -7.39
CA ILE A 133 20.99 15.82 -8.10
C ILE A 133 21.70 16.55 -9.23
N TYR A 134 21.18 16.43 -10.45
CA TYR A 134 21.73 17.14 -11.60
C TYR A 134 20.73 18.18 -12.09
N LEU A 135 21.16 19.45 -12.11
CA LEU A 135 20.43 20.57 -12.73
C LEU A 135 21.29 21.12 -13.86
N ASP A 136 20.71 21.20 -15.06
CA ASP A 136 21.37 21.72 -16.26
C ASP A 136 22.76 21.12 -16.56
N GLY A 137 22.97 19.86 -16.15
CA GLY A 137 24.22 19.11 -16.33
C GLY A 137 25.19 19.19 -15.15
N GLU A 138 24.96 20.07 -14.17
CA GLU A 138 25.80 20.24 -13.00
C GLU A 138 25.26 19.48 -11.79
N ASN A 139 26.15 18.87 -11.00
CA ASN A 139 25.79 18.22 -9.74
C ASN A 139 25.63 19.29 -8.66
N VAL A 140 24.42 19.39 -8.09
CA VAL A 140 24.08 20.39 -7.08
C VAL A 140 23.63 19.72 -5.78
N GLU A 141 23.94 20.33 -4.65
CA GLU A 141 23.46 19.82 -3.36
C GLU A 141 21.98 20.14 -3.12
N LYS A 142 21.52 21.31 -3.60
CA LYS A 142 20.17 21.83 -3.45
C LYS A 142 19.66 22.45 -4.74
N THR A 143 18.37 22.29 -5.01
CA THR A 143 17.76 22.82 -6.24
C THR A 143 17.10 24.19 -6.07
N GLY A 144 16.71 24.56 -4.85
CA GLY A 144 15.76 25.65 -4.62
C GLY A 144 14.37 25.34 -5.20
N LYS A 145 13.58 26.39 -5.45
CA LYS A 145 12.18 26.27 -5.92
C LYS A 145 12.10 25.62 -7.30
N LEU A 146 11.28 24.58 -7.40
CA LEU A 146 11.02 23.87 -8.66
C LEU A 146 9.55 23.99 -9.05
N ASN A 147 9.29 24.00 -10.36
CA ASN A 147 7.94 23.76 -10.86
C ASN A 147 7.65 22.25 -10.93
N VAL A 148 6.40 21.90 -11.19
CA VAL A 148 5.89 20.52 -11.23
C VAL A 148 6.71 19.61 -12.17
N ILE A 149 7.11 20.09 -13.34
CA ILE A 149 7.85 19.32 -14.35
C ILE A 149 9.34 19.27 -14.01
N SER A 150 9.93 20.40 -13.63
CA SER A 150 11.33 20.49 -13.23
C SER A 150 11.63 19.63 -12.01
N TYR A 151 10.68 19.48 -11.08
CA TYR A 151 10.78 18.56 -9.95
C TYR A 151 10.95 17.10 -10.39
N LEU A 152 10.10 16.65 -11.32
CA LEU A 152 10.22 15.29 -11.87
C LEU A 152 11.52 15.10 -12.64
N ARG A 153 11.93 16.09 -13.45
CA ARG A 153 13.21 16.03 -14.20
C ARG A 153 14.43 15.97 -13.28
N ALA A 154 14.43 16.77 -12.21
CA ALA A 154 15.52 16.76 -11.24
C ALA A 154 15.63 15.41 -10.52
N ILE A 155 14.49 14.77 -10.18
CA ILE A 155 14.50 13.39 -9.69
C ILE A 155 15.00 12.43 -10.77
N GLN A 156 14.48 12.52 -12.00
CA GLN A 156 14.82 11.63 -13.11
C GLN A 156 16.32 11.60 -13.41
N ASN A 157 16.97 12.77 -13.41
CA ASN A 157 18.38 12.91 -13.72
C ASN A 157 19.29 12.56 -12.54
N GLY A 158 18.75 12.57 -11.32
CA GLY A 158 19.50 12.29 -10.10
C GLY A 158 19.60 10.81 -9.74
N GLN A 159 19.96 10.55 -8.49
CA GLN A 159 19.99 9.21 -7.88
C GLN A 159 19.27 9.24 -6.53
N VAL A 160 18.37 8.28 -6.32
CA VAL A 160 17.57 8.14 -5.10
C VAL A 160 18.07 6.94 -4.32
N ILE A 161 18.30 7.11 -3.02
CA ILE A 161 18.65 6.00 -2.13
C ILE A 161 17.37 5.34 -1.63
N ARG A 162 17.10 4.14 -2.14
CA ARG A 162 16.00 3.28 -1.69
C ARG A 162 16.49 2.29 -0.64
N TYR A 163 15.55 1.65 0.03
CA TYR A 163 15.84 0.70 1.10
C TYR A 163 15.16 -0.63 0.79
N ALA A 164 15.96 -1.65 0.51
CA ALA A 164 15.49 -3.00 0.22
C ALA A 164 15.37 -3.79 1.53
N LYS A 165 14.17 -4.28 1.81
CA LYS A 165 13.90 -5.11 2.99
C LYS A 165 14.41 -6.52 2.77
N LYS A 166 15.17 -7.05 3.73
CA LYS A 166 15.71 -8.41 3.75
C LYS A 166 15.43 -9.04 5.11
N HIS A 167 14.95 -10.27 5.08
CA HIS A 167 14.78 -11.10 6.26
C HIS A 167 15.90 -12.13 6.27
N ILE A 168 16.66 -12.17 7.35
CA ILE A 168 17.78 -13.09 7.54
C ILE A 168 17.76 -13.64 8.96
N VAL A 169 18.36 -14.81 9.13
CA VAL A 169 18.65 -15.39 10.44
C VAL A 169 20.15 -15.36 10.63
N PHE A 170 20.63 -14.81 11.74
CA PHE A 170 22.05 -14.73 12.05
C PHE A 170 22.27 -15.06 13.53
N GLU A 171 23.12 -16.04 13.83
CA GLU A 171 23.38 -16.50 15.21
C GLU A 171 22.11 -16.89 16.00
N GLY A 172 21.05 -17.33 15.31
CA GLY A 172 19.76 -17.67 15.92
C GLY A 172 18.80 -16.48 16.11
N ASP A 173 19.24 -15.26 15.82
CA ASP A 173 18.41 -14.07 15.87
C ASP A 173 17.70 -13.81 14.54
N ASN A 174 16.44 -13.40 14.60
CA ASN A 174 15.67 -12.98 13.43
C ASN A 174 15.92 -11.52 13.13
N VAL A 175 16.58 -11.23 12.01
CA VAL A 175 16.95 -9.86 11.64
C VAL A 175 16.18 -9.42 10.40
N THR A 176 15.54 -8.27 10.51
CA THR A 176 15.04 -7.52 9.36
C THR A 176 16.02 -6.38 9.06
N VAL A 177 16.65 -6.41 7.89
CA VAL A 177 17.59 -5.38 7.42
C VAL A 177 16.96 -4.62 6.26
N TRP A 178 17.07 -3.30 6.28
CA TRP A 178 16.73 -2.41 5.19
C TRP A 178 18.03 -1.84 4.63
N ALA A 179 18.55 -2.51 3.61
CA ALA A 179 19.82 -2.18 2.97
C ALA A 179 19.64 -1.06 1.95
N GLN A 180 20.62 -0.15 1.89
CA GLN A 180 20.66 0.88 0.86
C GLN A 180 20.76 0.24 -0.53
N ASN A 181 19.88 0.67 -1.43
CA ASN A 181 19.85 0.32 -2.84
C ASN A 181 19.86 1.62 -3.64
N PRO A 182 21.06 2.15 -3.98
CA PRO A 182 21.20 3.34 -4.82
C PRO A 182 20.55 3.08 -6.18
N THR A 183 19.51 3.83 -6.52
CA THR A 183 18.75 3.63 -7.76
C THR A 183 18.78 4.90 -8.60
N SER A 184 19.02 4.75 -9.90
CA SER A 184 18.92 5.87 -10.85
C SER A 184 17.53 6.50 -10.78
N GLY A 185 17.46 7.82 -10.83
CA GLY A 185 16.20 8.56 -10.85
C GLY A 185 15.26 8.14 -11.98
N ALA A 186 15.83 7.89 -13.16
CA ALA A 186 15.09 7.44 -14.33
C ALA A 186 14.47 6.07 -14.11
N GLU A 187 15.17 5.16 -13.43
CA GLU A 187 14.62 3.88 -13.04
C GLU A 187 13.57 4.05 -11.94
N PHE A 188 13.84 4.87 -10.92
CA PHE A 188 12.93 5.13 -9.80
C PHE A 188 11.57 5.66 -10.23
N LEU A 189 11.52 6.50 -11.26
CA LEU A 189 10.27 7.03 -11.80
C LEU A 189 9.53 6.06 -12.74
N ARG A 190 10.11 4.89 -13.06
CA ARG A 190 9.41 3.88 -13.87
C ARG A 190 8.21 3.32 -13.10
N PRO A 191 7.01 3.28 -13.71
CA PRO A 191 5.87 2.64 -13.08
C PRO A 191 6.11 1.15 -12.81
N GLY A 192 5.60 0.65 -11.68
CA GLY A 192 5.54 -0.79 -11.40
C GLY A 192 6.83 -1.45 -10.92
N LEU A 193 7.81 -0.69 -10.41
CA LEU A 193 9.03 -1.24 -9.79
C LEU A 193 8.75 -2.27 -8.69
N LYS A 194 7.65 -2.09 -7.92
CA LYS A 194 7.22 -3.08 -6.92
C LYS A 194 6.97 -4.46 -7.54
N TYR A 195 6.43 -4.50 -8.75
CA TYR A 195 6.12 -5.71 -9.51
C TYR A 195 7.28 -6.12 -10.43
N LYS A 196 8.49 -5.56 -10.23
CA LYS A 196 9.69 -5.90 -11.01
C LYS A 196 9.44 -5.92 -12.52
N LEU A 197 8.72 -4.94 -13.07
CA LEU A 197 8.33 -4.89 -14.49
C LEU A 197 9.46 -4.48 -15.46
N GLY A 198 10.71 -4.43 -14.99
CA GLY A 198 11.88 -4.01 -15.76
C GLY A 198 12.47 -5.10 -16.65
N GLU A 199 13.73 -4.93 -17.06
CA GLU A 199 14.48 -5.95 -17.78
C GLU A 199 14.64 -7.21 -16.91
N GLY A 200 14.41 -8.38 -17.49
CA GLY A 200 14.38 -9.65 -16.75
C GLY A 200 13.07 -9.95 -15.99
N ALA A 201 12.03 -9.12 -16.14
CA ALA A 201 10.73 -9.36 -15.51
C ALA A 201 10.10 -10.70 -15.91
N SER A 202 9.78 -11.53 -14.92
CA SER A 202 9.00 -12.75 -15.13
C SER A 202 7.62 -12.43 -15.71
N ILE A 203 7.10 -13.33 -16.55
CA ILE A 203 5.74 -13.25 -17.08
C ILE A 203 4.73 -13.15 -15.93
N PHE A 204 4.96 -13.89 -14.84
CA PHE A 204 4.08 -13.86 -13.67
C PHE A 204 4.00 -12.49 -13.01
N SER A 205 5.12 -11.76 -12.93
CA SER A 205 5.12 -10.41 -12.33
C SER A 205 4.36 -9.40 -13.19
N LYS A 206 4.41 -9.54 -14.53
CA LYS A 206 3.61 -8.73 -15.45
C LYS A 206 2.12 -9.06 -15.32
N LEU A 207 1.77 -10.35 -15.25
CA LEU A 207 0.40 -10.80 -15.05
C LEU A 207 -0.15 -10.32 -13.70
N ASP A 208 0.65 -10.36 -12.64
CA ASP A 208 0.26 -9.86 -11.31
C ASP A 208 -0.10 -8.36 -11.35
N PHE A 209 0.71 -7.55 -12.04
CA PHE A 209 0.43 -6.13 -12.21
C PHE A 209 -0.86 -5.89 -13.02
N VAL A 210 -1.04 -6.58 -14.15
CA VAL A 210 -2.26 -6.48 -14.96
C VAL A 210 -3.48 -6.95 -14.16
N SER A 211 -3.33 -8.01 -13.36
CA SER A 211 -4.35 -8.55 -12.48
C SER A 211 -4.80 -7.53 -11.44
N LEU A 212 -3.85 -6.81 -10.80
CA LEU A 212 -4.18 -5.70 -9.91
C LEU A 212 -4.92 -4.58 -10.66
N MET A 213 -4.44 -4.18 -11.84
CA MET A 213 -5.08 -3.11 -12.61
C MET A 213 -6.52 -3.47 -12.96
N LEU A 214 -6.76 -4.69 -13.45
CA LEU A 214 -8.09 -5.21 -13.74
C LEU A 214 -8.96 -5.20 -12.47
N ALA A 215 -8.46 -5.75 -11.37
CA ALA A 215 -9.18 -5.74 -10.09
C ALA A 215 -9.55 -4.32 -9.63
N LEU A 216 -8.65 -3.36 -9.76
CA LEU A 216 -8.88 -1.98 -9.34
C LEU A 216 -9.93 -1.29 -10.21
N PHE A 217 -9.83 -1.41 -11.54
CA PHE A 217 -10.80 -0.80 -12.47
C PHE A 217 -12.18 -1.44 -12.34
N LEU A 218 -12.24 -2.76 -12.44
CA LEU A 218 -13.48 -3.53 -12.44
C LEU A 218 -14.14 -3.54 -11.06
N GLY A 219 -13.32 -3.63 -10.01
CA GLY A 219 -13.80 -3.61 -8.63
C GLY A 219 -14.46 -2.27 -8.28
N THR A 220 -13.85 -1.14 -8.68
CA THR A 220 -14.41 0.19 -8.40
C THR A 220 -15.82 0.37 -8.97
N ALA A 221 -16.09 -0.20 -10.16
CA ALA A 221 -17.41 -0.12 -10.79
C ALA A 221 -18.47 -0.96 -10.06
N ALA A 222 -18.07 -1.99 -9.30
CA ALA A 222 -18.96 -2.99 -8.72
C ALA A 222 -19.17 -2.85 -7.20
N LEU A 223 -18.74 -1.74 -6.61
CA LEU A 223 -18.87 -1.48 -5.17
C LEU A 223 -20.30 -1.02 -4.81
N PRO A 224 -21.09 -1.83 -4.07
CA PRO A 224 -22.50 -1.52 -3.80
C PRO A 224 -22.69 -0.23 -3.00
N HIS A 225 -21.77 0.07 -2.08
CA HIS A 225 -21.81 1.27 -1.24
C HIS A 225 -21.67 2.59 -2.03
N VAL A 226 -21.15 2.54 -3.25
CA VAL A 226 -21.12 3.67 -4.18
C VAL A 226 -22.42 3.74 -4.97
N LEU A 227 -22.90 2.59 -5.46
CA LEU A 227 -24.12 2.49 -6.27
C LEU A 227 -25.36 3.00 -5.53
N ILE A 228 -25.53 2.62 -4.26
CA ILE A 228 -26.67 3.06 -3.45
C ILE A 228 -26.76 4.58 -3.29
N ARG A 229 -25.64 5.30 -3.43
CA ARG A 229 -25.62 6.76 -3.34
C ARG A 229 -26.25 7.41 -4.57
N TYR A 230 -26.14 6.79 -5.75
CA TYR A 230 -26.80 7.30 -6.96
C TYR A 230 -28.32 7.24 -6.87
N TYR A 231 -28.89 6.29 -6.12
CA TYR A 231 -30.34 6.19 -5.91
C TYR A 231 -30.92 7.31 -5.05
N THR A 232 -30.06 8.05 -4.34
CA THR A 232 -30.48 9.20 -3.52
C THR A 232 -30.42 10.54 -4.26
N VAL A 233 -29.96 10.53 -5.53
CA VAL A 233 -29.84 11.73 -6.36
C VAL A 233 -31.16 12.00 -7.09
N PRO A 234 -31.66 13.25 -7.15
CA PRO A 234 -33.00 13.55 -7.70
C PRO A 234 -33.15 13.27 -9.19
N SER A 235 -32.06 13.23 -9.95
CA SER A 235 -32.06 13.20 -11.41
C SER A 235 -30.86 12.42 -11.96
N PRO A 236 -31.02 11.66 -13.06
CA PRO A 236 -29.91 11.01 -13.75
C PRO A 236 -28.84 12.00 -14.25
N ARG A 237 -29.23 13.23 -14.61
CA ARG A 237 -28.29 14.27 -15.05
C ARG A 237 -27.38 14.70 -13.89
N ASP A 238 -27.94 14.85 -12.70
CA ASP A 238 -27.19 15.22 -11.50
C ASP A 238 -26.28 14.07 -11.04
N ALA A 239 -26.74 12.82 -11.20
CA ALA A 239 -25.91 11.64 -10.94
C ALA A 239 -24.65 11.64 -11.81
N ARG A 240 -24.79 11.84 -13.13
CA ARG A 240 -23.63 11.93 -14.05
C ARG A 240 -22.69 13.08 -13.71
N ARG A 241 -23.22 14.27 -13.39
CA ARG A 241 -22.41 15.42 -12.99
C ARG A 241 -21.64 15.13 -11.71
N SER A 242 -22.28 14.48 -10.74
CA SER A 242 -21.64 14.05 -9.49
C SER A 242 -20.50 13.07 -9.75
N THR A 243 -20.70 12.09 -10.64
CA THR A 243 -19.64 11.15 -11.05
C THR A 243 -18.44 11.87 -11.65
N ILE A 244 -18.66 12.80 -12.58
CA ILE A 244 -17.58 13.55 -13.24
C ILE A 244 -16.77 14.35 -12.21
N VAL A 245 -17.44 15.07 -11.30
CA VAL A 245 -16.76 15.85 -10.25
C VAL A 245 -15.97 14.93 -9.31
N ALA A 246 -16.54 13.78 -8.94
CA ALA A 246 -15.86 12.81 -8.08
C ALA A 246 -14.60 12.24 -8.76
N ILE A 247 -14.70 11.83 -10.04
CA ILE A 247 -13.56 11.29 -10.79
C ILE A 247 -12.46 12.36 -10.96
N ALA A 248 -12.83 13.61 -11.28
CA ALA A 248 -11.87 14.70 -11.40
C ALA A 248 -11.16 14.99 -10.08
N ALA A 249 -11.89 15.02 -8.96
CA ALA A 249 -11.33 15.23 -7.62
C ALA A 249 -10.39 14.09 -7.19
N ILE A 250 -10.77 12.83 -7.44
CA ILE A 250 -9.94 11.65 -7.16
C ILE A 250 -8.69 11.64 -8.04
N GLY A 251 -8.83 11.92 -9.34
CA GLY A 251 -7.71 11.99 -10.28
C GLY A 251 -6.71 13.09 -9.89
N PHE A 252 -7.21 14.28 -9.54
CA PHE A 252 -6.37 15.36 -9.04
C PHE A 252 -5.66 14.98 -7.74
N PHE A 253 -6.37 14.37 -6.79
CA PHE A 253 -5.77 13.87 -5.55
C PHE A 253 -4.68 12.83 -5.82
N TYR A 254 -4.87 11.90 -6.76
CA TYR A 254 -3.84 10.92 -7.10
C TYR A 254 -2.58 11.55 -7.67
N ILE A 255 -2.70 12.60 -8.48
CA ILE A 255 -1.55 13.39 -8.93
C ILE A 255 -0.81 13.98 -7.72
N LEU A 256 -1.52 14.55 -6.74
CA LEU A 256 -0.89 15.07 -5.52
C LEU A 256 -0.20 13.97 -4.70
N THR A 257 -0.81 12.78 -4.59
CA THR A 257 -0.21 11.66 -3.87
C THR A 257 1.10 11.18 -4.48
N LEU A 258 1.25 11.28 -5.81
CA LEU A 258 2.52 11.00 -6.48
C LEU A 258 3.61 11.94 -5.95
N TYR A 259 3.38 13.26 -5.95
CA TYR A 259 4.36 14.22 -5.43
C TYR A 259 4.64 14.05 -3.94
N MET A 260 3.62 13.77 -3.13
CA MET A 260 3.82 13.48 -1.71
C MET A 260 4.66 12.21 -1.49
N GLY A 261 4.46 11.17 -2.30
CA GLY A 261 5.25 9.94 -2.24
C GLY A 261 6.71 10.17 -2.63
N LEU A 262 6.95 10.88 -3.74
CA LEU A 262 8.29 11.27 -4.19
C LEU A 262 9.00 12.19 -3.19
N GLY A 263 8.28 13.17 -2.65
CA GLY A 263 8.78 14.06 -1.60
C GLY A 263 9.17 13.29 -0.35
N ALA A 264 8.33 12.37 0.11
CA ALA A 264 8.66 11.54 1.27
C ALA A 264 9.92 10.70 1.02
N ALA A 265 10.05 10.12 -0.18
CA ALA A 265 11.21 9.31 -0.57
C ALA A 265 12.53 10.09 -0.67
N THR A 266 12.47 11.40 -0.85
CA THR A 266 13.64 12.26 -1.08
C THR A 266 13.96 13.18 0.10
N SER A 267 13.08 13.31 1.09
CA SER A 267 13.19 14.30 2.17
C SER A 267 13.66 13.73 3.52
N GLY A 268 14.15 12.50 3.59
CA GLY A 268 14.68 11.93 4.84
C GLY A 268 13.62 11.61 5.90
N VAL A 269 12.37 11.43 5.48
CA VAL A 269 11.21 11.28 6.39
C VAL A 269 10.61 9.88 6.41
N LEU A 270 11.06 8.97 5.55
CA LEU A 270 10.43 7.65 5.44
C LEU A 270 10.72 6.80 6.68
N ASP A 271 9.65 6.24 7.24
CA ASP A 271 9.73 5.17 8.22
C ASP A 271 9.72 3.82 7.47
N VAL A 272 10.81 3.06 7.59
CA VAL A 272 10.94 1.74 6.94
C VAL A 272 10.04 0.68 7.55
N GLU A 273 9.54 0.88 8.78
CA GLU A 273 8.53 -0.02 9.39
C GLU A 273 7.12 0.28 8.88
N SER A 274 6.85 1.50 8.38
CA SER A 274 5.49 1.91 7.99
C SER A 274 5.47 2.93 6.87
N SER A 275 5.20 2.46 5.65
CA SER A 275 4.96 3.32 4.49
C SER A 275 3.66 4.14 4.60
N ASN A 276 2.74 3.75 5.49
CA ASN A 276 1.45 4.44 5.67
C ASN A 276 1.61 5.85 6.28
N MET A 277 2.75 6.13 6.91
CA MET A 277 3.07 7.42 7.52
C MET A 277 3.81 8.40 6.61
N ALA A 278 4.03 8.06 5.34
CA ALA A 278 4.80 8.88 4.40
C ALA A 278 4.27 10.32 4.30
N ALA A 279 2.97 10.50 4.07
CA ALA A 279 2.38 11.84 3.92
C ALA A 279 2.39 12.66 5.24
N PRO A 280 1.97 12.12 6.41
CA PRO A 280 2.13 12.83 7.68
C PRO A 280 3.58 13.16 8.02
N LEU A 281 4.53 12.24 7.83
CA LEU A 281 5.94 12.50 8.15
C LEU A 281 6.56 13.52 7.20
N LEU A 282 6.16 13.51 5.92
CA LEU A 282 6.50 14.59 5.00
C LEU A 282 5.96 15.93 5.49
N ALA A 283 4.69 16.00 5.88
CA ALA A 283 4.09 17.21 6.44
C ALA A 283 4.86 17.71 7.67
N LYS A 284 5.29 16.79 8.53
CA LYS A 284 6.08 17.09 9.73
C LYS A 284 7.43 17.70 9.42
N SER A 285 8.06 17.35 8.29
CA SER A 285 9.32 17.98 7.87
C SER A 285 9.20 19.45 7.50
N PHE A 286 7.98 19.93 7.25
CA PHE A 286 7.68 21.35 7.03
C PHE A 286 7.13 22.06 8.28
N GLY A 287 6.94 21.32 9.37
CA GLY A 287 6.50 21.85 10.66
C GLY A 287 5.34 21.09 11.29
N THR A 288 5.26 21.19 12.62
CA THR A 288 4.25 20.50 13.44
C THR A 288 2.82 20.95 13.10
N PHE A 289 2.63 22.18 12.64
CA PHE A 289 1.31 22.71 12.26
C PHE A 289 0.71 21.95 11.06
N LEU A 290 1.49 21.78 9.99
CA LEU A 290 1.02 21.07 8.79
C LEU A 290 0.82 19.58 9.09
N PHE A 291 1.69 18.99 9.91
CA PHE A 291 1.51 17.64 10.43
C PHE A 291 0.21 17.47 11.21
N ALA A 292 -0.11 18.38 12.13
CA ALA A 292 -1.32 18.31 12.93
C ALA A 292 -2.58 18.41 12.06
N ILE A 293 -2.61 19.32 11.08
CA ILE A 293 -3.74 19.47 10.17
C ILE A 293 -3.94 18.22 9.30
N ILE A 294 -2.89 17.75 8.63
CA ILE A 294 -2.99 16.57 7.74
C ILE A 294 -3.39 15.34 8.55
N SER A 295 -2.84 15.17 9.75
CA SER A 295 -3.21 14.07 10.65
C SER A 295 -4.67 14.16 11.10
N ALA A 296 -5.14 15.36 11.48
CA ALA A 296 -6.52 15.58 11.89
C ALA A 296 -7.51 15.33 10.75
N ILE A 297 -7.21 15.79 9.53
CA ILE A 297 -8.05 15.55 8.35
C ILE A 297 -8.05 14.07 7.98
N ALA A 298 -6.89 13.41 7.98
CA ALA A 298 -6.80 11.97 7.72
C ALA A 298 -7.65 11.19 8.73
N PHE A 299 -7.52 11.48 10.02
CA PHE A 299 -8.32 10.86 11.08
C PHE A 299 -9.82 11.13 10.90
N ALA A 300 -10.22 12.38 10.67
CA ALA A 300 -11.62 12.76 10.47
C ALA A 300 -12.25 12.12 9.22
N THR A 301 -11.44 11.90 8.18
CA THR A 301 -11.84 11.25 6.92
C THR A 301 -12.03 9.76 7.13
N VAL A 302 -11.08 9.08 7.79
CA VAL A 302 -11.18 7.65 8.13
C VAL A 302 -12.41 7.38 9.01
N LEU A 303 -12.60 8.16 10.08
CA LEU A 303 -13.79 8.00 10.94
C LEU A 303 -15.10 8.22 10.16
N GLY A 304 -15.07 9.18 9.23
CA GLY A 304 -16.19 9.48 8.35
C GLY A 304 -16.54 8.33 7.41
N THR A 305 -15.54 7.72 6.75
CA THR A 305 -15.76 6.63 5.80
C THR A 305 -16.14 5.33 6.52
N VAL A 306 -15.47 5.01 7.62
CA VAL A 306 -15.76 3.83 8.45
C VAL A 306 -17.21 3.86 8.95
N SER A 307 -17.67 5.00 9.49
CA SER A 307 -19.06 5.13 9.94
C SER A 307 -20.05 4.92 8.79
N GLY A 308 -19.76 5.47 7.61
CA GLY A 308 -20.60 5.30 6.42
C GLY A 308 -20.68 3.85 5.93
N LEU A 309 -19.55 3.13 5.93
CA LEU A 309 -19.49 1.73 5.55
C LEU A 309 -20.20 0.83 6.58
N ILE A 310 -20.01 1.08 7.88
CA ILE A 310 -20.71 0.34 8.95
C ILE A 310 -22.22 0.49 8.81
N VAL A 311 -22.73 1.71 8.57
CA VAL A 311 -24.17 1.94 8.38
C VAL A 311 -24.67 1.21 7.13
N ALA A 312 -23.95 1.28 6.01
CA ALA A 312 -24.32 0.56 4.79
C ALA A 312 -24.35 -0.96 5.00
N SER A 313 -23.33 -1.53 5.64
CA SER A 313 -23.27 -2.96 5.97
C SER A 313 -24.37 -3.37 6.94
N SER A 314 -24.65 -2.55 7.96
CA SER A 314 -25.72 -2.82 8.93
C SER A 314 -27.10 -2.78 8.28
N GLY A 315 -27.32 -1.88 7.32
CA GLY A 315 -28.55 -1.79 6.54
C GLY A 315 -28.73 -3.01 5.64
N ALA A 316 -27.67 -3.44 4.96
CA ALA A 316 -27.69 -4.66 4.14
C ALA A 316 -28.02 -5.90 4.99
N VAL A 317 -27.42 -6.06 6.16
CA VAL A 317 -27.74 -7.20 7.04
C VAL A 317 -29.18 -7.08 7.60
N ALA A 318 -29.62 -5.91 8.05
CA ALA A 318 -30.95 -5.77 8.62
C ALA A 318 -32.07 -5.95 7.57
N HIS A 319 -31.89 -5.39 6.36
CA HIS A 319 -32.91 -5.45 5.31
C HIS A 319 -32.77 -6.67 4.39
N ASP A 320 -31.56 -7.03 3.97
CA ASP A 320 -31.35 -8.11 3.01
C ASP A 320 -31.27 -9.47 3.70
N LEU A 321 -30.57 -9.56 4.84
CA LEU A 321 -30.41 -10.84 5.55
C LEU A 321 -31.56 -11.13 6.52
N MET A 322 -31.91 -10.18 7.40
CA MET A 322 -32.92 -10.44 8.44
C MET A 322 -34.36 -10.31 7.94
N ASP A 323 -34.70 -9.22 7.25
CA ASP A 323 -36.06 -8.94 6.78
C ASP A 323 -36.40 -9.74 5.50
N ARG A 324 -35.56 -9.67 4.46
CA ARG A 324 -35.80 -10.33 3.16
C ARG A 324 -35.48 -11.82 3.14
N PHE A 325 -34.34 -12.25 3.68
CA PHE A 325 -33.88 -13.64 3.56
C PHE A 325 -34.36 -14.53 4.73
N ALA A 326 -34.24 -14.06 5.97
CA ALA A 326 -34.69 -14.80 7.15
C ALA A 326 -36.16 -14.53 7.52
N GLU A 327 -36.86 -13.67 6.75
CA GLU A 327 -38.29 -13.33 6.92
C GLU A 327 -38.68 -12.90 8.34
N VAL A 328 -37.76 -12.30 9.08
CA VAL A 328 -38.01 -11.87 10.46
C VAL A 328 -38.87 -10.60 10.44
N LYS A 329 -40.14 -10.72 10.82
CA LYS A 329 -41.08 -9.60 10.90
C LYS A 329 -40.71 -8.64 12.03
N PHE A 330 -40.08 -7.52 11.68
CA PHE A 330 -39.82 -6.42 12.60
C PHE A 330 -40.80 -5.26 12.41
N THR A 331 -41.21 -4.63 13.51
CA THR A 331 -41.78 -3.27 13.48
C THR A 331 -40.70 -2.26 13.05
N ASP A 332 -41.08 -1.08 12.56
CA ASP A 332 -40.10 -0.06 12.13
C ASP A 332 -39.09 0.30 13.23
N LYS A 333 -39.56 0.38 14.49
CA LYS A 333 -38.69 0.59 15.66
C LYS A 333 -37.76 -0.62 15.89
N GLY A 334 -38.25 -1.83 15.66
CA GLY A 334 -37.46 -3.07 15.70
C GLY A 334 -36.35 -3.09 14.64
N LYS A 335 -36.65 -2.69 13.40
CA LYS A 335 -35.67 -2.60 12.30
C LYS A 335 -34.52 -1.65 12.64
N VAL A 336 -34.84 -0.48 13.19
CA VAL A 336 -33.81 0.49 13.61
C VAL A 336 -32.95 -0.07 14.75
N LYS A 337 -33.54 -0.77 15.73
CA LYS A 337 -32.79 -1.42 16.81
C LYS A 337 -31.87 -2.53 16.27
N ALA A 338 -32.39 -3.37 15.39
CA ALA A 338 -31.63 -4.44 14.75
C ALA A 338 -30.45 -3.87 13.95
N ALA A 339 -30.67 -2.84 13.12
CA ALA A 339 -29.61 -2.17 12.38
C ALA A 339 -28.53 -1.57 13.30
N LYS A 340 -28.91 -0.93 14.42
CA LYS A 340 -27.94 -0.40 15.39
C LYS A 340 -27.13 -1.50 16.07
N PHE A 341 -27.76 -2.61 16.45
CA PHE A 341 -27.07 -3.75 17.06
C PHE A 341 -26.10 -4.40 16.06
N THR A 342 -26.54 -4.62 14.84
CA THR A 342 -25.69 -5.12 13.75
C THR A 342 -24.53 -4.20 13.46
N ALA A 343 -24.71 -2.88 13.49
CA ALA A 343 -23.63 -1.92 13.32
C ALA A 343 -22.52 -2.10 14.39
N VAL A 344 -22.88 -2.39 15.64
CA VAL A 344 -21.92 -2.67 16.71
C VAL A 344 -21.16 -3.98 16.44
N ILE A 345 -21.86 -5.04 16.02
CA ILE A 345 -21.23 -6.33 15.69
C ILE A 345 -20.25 -6.17 14.51
N VAL A 346 -20.71 -5.57 13.41
CA VAL A 346 -19.89 -5.33 12.22
C VAL A 346 -18.68 -4.46 12.56
N GLY A 347 -18.86 -3.43 13.39
CA GLY A 347 -17.77 -2.62 13.91
C GLY A 347 -16.77 -3.42 14.75
N GLY A 348 -17.26 -4.29 15.63
CA GLY A 348 -16.42 -5.18 16.46
C GLY A 348 -15.58 -6.14 15.61
N VAL A 349 -16.19 -6.77 14.60
CA VAL A 349 -15.48 -7.63 13.64
C VAL A 349 -14.43 -6.84 12.86
N ALA A 350 -14.77 -5.64 12.38
CA ALA A 350 -13.83 -4.77 11.66
C ALA A 350 -12.63 -4.37 12.53
N ILE A 351 -12.84 -4.08 13.83
CA ILE A 351 -11.76 -3.79 14.79
C ILE A 351 -10.86 -5.01 14.97
N LEU A 352 -11.44 -6.20 15.17
CA LEU A 352 -10.69 -7.44 15.34
C LEU A 352 -9.81 -7.75 14.12
N LEU A 353 -10.38 -7.64 12.92
CA LEU A 353 -9.63 -7.83 11.67
C LEU A 353 -8.54 -6.75 11.50
N GLY A 354 -8.82 -5.49 11.86
CA GLY A 354 -7.84 -4.42 11.83
C GLY A 354 -6.63 -4.66 12.75
N ILE A 355 -6.86 -5.27 13.93
CA ILE A 355 -5.79 -5.67 14.85
C ILE A 355 -4.99 -6.85 14.26
N LEU A 356 -5.67 -7.86 13.71
CA LEU A 356 -5.03 -9.05 13.13
C LEU A 356 -4.12 -8.70 11.95
N PHE A 357 -4.57 -7.77 11.09
CA PHE A 357 -3.82 -7.31 9.92
C PHE A 357 -2.94 -6.07 10.19
N LYS A 358 -2.67 -5.77 11.47
CA LYS A 358 -1.73 -4.70 11.84
C LYS A 358 -0.35 -4.95 11.22
N GLY A 359 0.20 -3.90 10.63
CA GLY A 359 1.51 -3.92 9.97
C GLY A 359 1.47 -4.24 8.48
N MET A 360 0.30 -4.57 7.91
CA MET A 360 0.15 -4.68 6.47
C MET A 360 0.04 -3.30 5.82
N ASN A 361 0.58 -3.20 4.60
CA ASN A 361 0.40 -2.01 3.78
C ASN A 361 -1.09 -1.88 3.39
N VAL A 362 -1.68 -0.72 3.63
CA VAL A 362 -3.12 -0.52 3.38
C VAL A 362 -3.45 -0.64 1.89
N SER A 363 -2.56 -0.21 0.98
CA SER A 363 -2.76 -0.38 -0.46
C SER A 363 -2.84 -1.84 -0.88
N PHE A 364 -2.19 -2.75 -0.15
CA PHE A 364 -2.27 -4.18 -0.40
C PHE A 364 -3.63 -4.76 0.02
N LEU A 365 -4.11 -4.43 1.24
CA LEU A 365 -5.44 -4.81 1.72
C LEU A 365 -6.56 -4.23 0.85
N VAL A 366 -6.37 -3.01 0.35
CA VAL A 366 -7.30 -2.37 -0.60
C VAL A 366 -7.36 -3.18 -1.90
N GLY A 367 -6.22 -3.64 -2.41
CA GLY A 367 -6.15 -4.54 -3.58
C GLY A 367 -7.03 -5.79 -3.42
N TRP A 368 -7.03 -6.41 -2.23
CA TRP A 368 -7.88 -7.58 -1.94
C TRP A 368 -9.37 -7.25 -2.00
N ALA A 369 -9.77 -6.15 -1.36
CA ALA A 369 -11.17 -5.73 -1.35
C ALA A 369 -11.68 -5.48 -2.78
N PHE A 370 -10.86 -4.84 -3.62
CA PHE A 370 -11.18 -4.62 -5.03
C PHE A 370 -11.20 -5.91 -5.85
N ALA A 371 -10.25 -6.82 -5.63
CA ALA A 371 -10.20 -8.09 -6.34
C ALA A 371 -11.42 -8.98 -6.04
N VAL A 372 -11.83 -9.06 -4.76
CA VAL A 372 -13.06 -9.77 -4.36
C VAL A 372 -14.29 -9.09 -4.94
N ALA A 373 -14.39 -7.76 -4.87
CA ALA A 373 -15.52 -7.03 -5.45
C ALA A 373 -15.61 -7.22 -6.98
N ALA A 374 -14.48 -7.15 -7.68
CA ALA A 374 -14.40 -7.34 -9.13
C ALA A 374 -14.80 -8.76 -9.54
N SER A 375 -14.47 -9.76 -8.72
CA SER A 375 -14.74 -11.17 -9.01
C SER A 375 -16.17 -11.58 -8.66
N ALA A 376 -16.69 -11.12 -7.53
CA ALA A 376 -18.02 -11.53 -7.05
C ALA A 376 -19.16 -10.69 -7.65
N ASN A 377 -19.03 -9.36 -7.62
CA ASN A 377 -20.14 -8.47 -7.91
C ASN A 377 -20.24 -8.09 -9.38
N LEU A 378 -19.11 -7.78 -10.02
CA LEU A 378 -19.13 -7.24 -11.39
C LEU A 378 -19.78 -8.22 -12.39
N PRO A 379 -19.40 -9.51 -12.47
CA PRO A 379 -19.96 -10.42 -13.47
C PRO A 379 -21.46 -10.57 -13.31
N SER A 380 -21.93 -10.67 -12.07
CA SER A 380 -23.33 -10.73 -11.71
C SER A 380 -24.12 -9.50 -12.17
N ILE A 381 -23.60 -8.30 -11.93
CA ILE A 381 -24.24 -7.03 -12.34
C ILE A 381 -24.28 -6.92 -13.87
N VAL A 382 -23.16 -7.17 -14.54
CA VAL A 382 -23.04 -7.05 -16.00
C VAL A 382 -23.97 -8.04 -16.70
N MET A 383 -23.94 -9.30 -16.30
CA MET A 383 -24.77 -10.33 -16.95
C MET A 383 -26.26 -10.12 -16.67
N MET A 384 -26.64 -9.66 -15.46
CA MET A 384 -28.03 -9.30 -15.16
C MET A 384 -28.55 -8.18 -16.07
N LEU A 385 -27.72 -7.18 -16.40
CA LEU A 385 -28.12 -6.03 -17.21
C LEU A 385 -28.09 -6.31 -18.72
N PHE A 386 -27.10 -7.07 -19.20
CA PHE A 386 -26.82 -7.21 -20.63
C PHE A 386 -27.13 -8.59 -21.21
N TRP A 387 -27.35 -9.61 -20.38
CA TRP A 387 -27.61 -10.97 -20.85
C TRP A 387 -28.96 -11.49 -20.37
N LYS A 388 -29.91 -11.60 -21.30
CA LYS A 388 -31.30 -12.03 -21.04
C LYS A 388 -31.41 -13.45 -20.47
N LYS A 389 -30.38 -14.27 -20.65
CA LYS A 389 -30.32 -15.67 -20.23
C LYS A 389 -29.85 -15.86 -18.79
N THR A 390 -29.52 -14.78 -18.07
CA THR A 390 -29.06 -14.82 -16.69
C THR A 390 -30.15 -15.35 -15.75
N THR A 391 -29.78 -16.31 -14.89
CA THR A 391 -30.70 -16.90 -13.90
C THR A 391 -30.29 -16.54 -12.46
N ALA A 392 -31.23 -16.64 -11.52
CA ALA A 392 -30.94 -16.41 -10.10
C ALA A 392 -29.86 -17.37 -9.57
N GLN A 393 -29.93 -18.65 -9.93
CA GLN A 393 -28.92 -19.65 -9.55
C GLN A 393 -27.55 -19.30 -10.15
N GLY A 394 -27.49 -18.91 -11.43
CA GLY A 394 -26.25 -18.47 -12.06
C GLY A 394 -25.59 -17.30 -11.33
N ILE A 395 -26.37 -16.32 -10.88
CA ILE A 395 -25.86 -15.19 -10.09
C ILE A 395 -25.31 -15.68 -8.74
N THR A 396 -26.05 -16.53 -8.01
CA THR A 396 -25.60 -17.02 -6.70
C THR A 396 -24.27 -17.78 -6.79
N TYR A 397 -24.17 -18.73 -7.72
CA TYR A 397 -22.93 -19.50 -7.90
C TYR A 397 -21.77 -18.63 -8.40
N SER A 398 -22.03 -17.66 -9.26
CA SER A 398 -21.03 -16.68 -9.71
C SER A 398 -20.44 -15.88 -8.56
N ILE A 399 -21.28 -15.32 -7.68
CA ILE A 399 -20.84 -14.57 -6.50
C ILE A 399 -19.99 -15.46 -5.59
N LEU A 400 -20.46 -16.69 -5.31
CA LEU A 400 -19.75 -17.63 -4.44
C LEU A 400 -18.40 -18.05 -5.03
N VAL A 401 -18.36 -18.49 -6.28
CA VAL A 401 -17.13 -18.92 -6.96
C VAL A 401 -16.16 -17.75 -7.09
N GLY A 402 -16.63 -16.57 -7.49
CA GLY A 402 -15.80 -15.36 -7.59
C GLY A 402 -15.18 -14.96 -6.26
N ALA A 403 -15.96 -14.97 -5.16
CA ALA A 403 -15.47 -14.62 -3.83
C ALA A 403 -14.50 -15.67 -3.27
N ILE A 404 -14.86 -16.95 -3.34
CA ILE A 404 -14.05 -18.05 -2.80
C ILE A 404 -12.75 -18.19 -3.58
N SER A 405 -12.79 -18.13 -4.92
CA SER A 405 -11.57 -18.22 -5.74
C SER A 405 -10.63 -17.05 -5.49
N ALA A 406 -11.15 -15.81 -5.45
CA ALA A 406 -10.34 -14.63 -5.17
C ALA A 406 -9.67 -14.73 -3.78
N LEU A 407 -10.43 -15.07 -2.74
CA LEU A 407 -9.91 -15.20 -1.39
C LEU A 407 -8.89 -16.35 -1.27
N THR A 408 -9.18 -17.50 -1.87
CA THR A 408 -8.27 -18.67 -1.84
C THR A 408 -6.95 -18.34 -2.51
N LEU A 409 -6.97 -17.74 -3.70
CA LEU A 409 -5.76 -17.35 -4.41
C LEU A 409 -4.94 -16.30 -3.64
N ILE A 410 -5.61 -15.35 -2.98
CA ILE A 410 -4.95 -14.36 -2.10
C ILE A 410 -4.29 -15.05 -0.90
N LEU A 411 -4.98 -15.96 -0.23
CA LEU A 411 -4.45 -16.64 0.96
C LEU A 411 -3.30 -17.60 0.63
N LEU A 412 -3.22 -18.07 -0.61
CA LEU A 412 -2.15 -18.91 -1.15
C LEU A 412 -1.03 -18.11 -1.85
N SER A 413 -1.02 -16.78 -1.71
CA SER A 413 -0.05 -15.93 -2.38
C SER A 413 1.29 -15.84 -1.65
N PRO A 414 2.37 -15.41 -2.33
CA PRO A 414 3.70 -15.26 -1.73
C PRO A 414 3.71 -14.30 -0.55
N SER A 415 3.03 -13.15 -0.66
CA SER A 415 2.93 -12.17 0.44
C SER A 415 2.24 -12.73 1.69
N MET A 416 1.30 -13.68 1.54
CA MET A 416 0.64 -14.33 2.67
C MET A 416 1.50 -15.42 3.30
N PHE A 417 2.25 -16.16 2.50
CA PHE A 417 3.19 -17.16 3.00
C PHE A 417 4.29 -16.52 3.88
N GLU A 418 4.83 -15.38 3.47
CA GLU A 418 5.76 -14.60 4.31
C GLU A 418 5.14 -14.27 5.67
N ARG A 419 3.83 -13.98 5.71
CA ARG A 419 3.12 -13.66 6.95
C ARG A 419 2.85 -14.90 7.82
N TYR A 420 2.70 -16.07 7.21
CA TYR A 420 2.62 -17.34 7.92
C TYR A 420 4.00 -17.78 8.47
N GLY A 421 5.08 -17.07 8.15
CA GLY A 421 6.45 -17.44 8.52
C GLY A 421 7.04 -18.51 7.60
N ILE A 422 6.47 -18.69 6.42
CA ILE A 422 6.90 -19.65 5.39
C ILE A 422 7.58 -18.86 4.26
N ASP A 423 8.60 -19.42 3.63
CA ASP A 423 9.24 -18.79 2.47
C ASP A 423 8.21 -18.52 1.35
N ALA A 424 8.23 -17.29 0.83
CA ALA A 424 7.41 -16.84 -0.30
C ALA A 424 7.56 -17.75 -1.54
N ALA A 425 8.73 -18.35 -1.74
CA ALA A 425 9.00 -19.26 -2.85
C ALA A 425 8.18 -20.57 -2.79
N ASN A 426 7.69 -20.93 -1.60
CA ASN A 426 6.86 -22.13 -1.41
C ASN A 426 5.36 -21.87 -1.64
N ALA A 427 4.99 -20.65 -2.02
CA ALA A 427 3.60 -20.32 -2.30
C ALA A 427 3.08 -21.08 -3.53
N PRO A 428 1.90 -21.76 -3.45
CA PRO A 428 1.32 -22.48 -4.58
C PRO A 428 1.00 -21.59 -5.78
N ILE A 429 0.75 -20.30 -5.54
CA ILE A 429 0.42 -19.32 -6.57
C ILE A 429 1.58 -18.31 -6.68
N PRO A 430 2.11 -18.05 -7.89
CA PRO A 430 3.29 -17.20 -8.06
C PRO A 430 2.99 -15.68 -8.12
N PHE A 431 1.77 -15.26 -7.78
CA PHE A 431 1.35 -13.86 -7.83
C PHE A 431 0.36 -13.52 -6.70
N ASP A 432 0.28 -12.24 -6.35
CA ASP A 432 -0.53 -11.77 -5.21
C ASP A 432 -1.96 -11.37 -5.57
N ASN A 433 -2.19 -10.97 -6.82
CA ASN A 433 -3.47 -10.43 -7.26
C ASN A 433 -4.25 -11.48 -8.05
N PRO A 434 -5.45 -11.88 -7.60
CA PRO A 434 -6.17 -13.00 -8.20
C PRO A 434 -7.04 -12.61 -9.40
N GLY A 435 -7.25 -11.31 -9.64
CA GLY A 435 -8.26 -10.77 -10.57
C GLY A 435 -8.22 -11.37 -11.98
N ILE A 436 -7.05 -11.68 -12.52
CA ILE A 436 -6.91 -12.29 -13.84
C ILE A 436 -7.49 -13.71 -13.93
N ILE A 437 -7.61 -14.42 -12.82
CA ILE A 437 -8.21 -15.76 -12.75
C ILE A 437 -9.63 -15.70 -12.20
N SER A 438 -9.82 -15.02 -11.05
CA SER A 438 -11.10 -15.06 -10.33
C SER A 438 -12.22 -14.33 -11.08
N ILE A 439 -11.90 -13.28 -11.85
CA ILE A 439 -12.91 -12.54 -12.63
C ILE A 439 -13.41 -13.38 -13.82
N PRO A 440 -12.56 -13.93 -14.72
CA PRO A 440 -13.04 -14.82 -15.77
C PRO A 440 -13.75 -16.05 -15.24
N LEU A 441 -13.27 -16.65 -14.15
CA LEU A 441 -13.90 -17.83 -13.55
C LEU A 441 -15.34 -17.54 -13.12
N SER A 442 -15.59 -16.37 -12.56
CA SER A 442 -16.92 -15.91 -12.17
C SER A 442 -17.83 -15.69 -13.40
N PHE A 443 -17.31 -15.06 -14.47
CA PHE A 443 -18.03 -14.93 -15.74
C PHE A 443 -18.36 -16.29 -16.38
N ILE A 444 -17.44 -17.25 -16.35
CA ILE A 444 -17.68 -18.59 -16.87
C ILE A 444 -18.77 -19.28 -16.03
N THR A 445 -18.68 -19.17 -14.70
CA THR A 445 -19.65 -19.76 -13.78
C THR A 445 -21.06 -19.25 -14.02
N ILE A 446 -21.26 -17.93 -14.12
CA ILE A 446 -22.59 -17.37 -14.38
C ILE A 446 -23.15 -17.82 -15.73
N ILE A 447 -22.30 -17.94 -16.76
CA ILE A 447 -22.72 -18.39 -18.09
C ILE A 447 -23.14 -19.86 -18.04
N VAL A 448 -22.26 -20.73 -17.54
CA VAL A 448 -22.49 -22.18 -17.51
C VAL A 448 -23.71 -22.52 -16.66
N VAL A 449 -23.75 -22.03 -15.42
CA VAL A 449 -24.87 -22.32 -14.52
C VAL A 449 -26.17 -21.75 -15.08
N SER A 450 -26.17 -20.51 -15.60
CA SER A 450 -27.40 -19.95 -16.15
C SER A 450 -27.92 -20.73 -17.36
N LEU A 451 -27.05 -21.29 -18.20
CA LEU A 451 -27.48 -22.16 -19.31
C LEU A 451 -28.04 -23.49 -18.81
N LEU A 452 -27.49 -24.05 -17.74
CA LEU A 452 -27.97 -25.30 -17.13
C LEU A 452 -29.30 -25.12 -16.39
N THR A 453 -29.58 -23.93 -15.88
CA THR A 453 -30.72 -23.66 -15.00
C THR A 453 -31.81 -22.82 -15.66
N GLN A 454 -31.81 -22.70 -16.99
CA GLN A 454 -32.90 -22.04 -17.70
C GLN A 454 -34.20 -22.79 -17.48
N LYS A 455 -35.28 -22.07 -17.18
CA LYS A 455 -36.62 -22.66 -17.29
C LYS A 455 -36.80 -23.09 -18.74
N LYS A 456 -36.98 -24.40 -18.97
CA LYS A 456 -37.49 -24.90 -20.25
C LYS A 456 -38.78 -24.14 -20.53
N SER A 457 -38.91 -23.51 -21.70
CA SER A 457 -40.21 -22.98 -22.11
C SER A 457 -41.16 -24.17 -22.15
N GLU A 458 -42.20 -24.15 -21.33
CA GLU A 458 -43.35 -25.00 -21.55
C GLU A 458 -43.89 -24.62 -22.94
N THR A 459 -43.72 -25.55 -23.88
CA THR A 459 -44.22 -25.48 -25.26
C THR A 459 -45.72 -25.45 -25.32
#